data_AF-A0A368N6U4-F1
#
_entry.id   AF-A0A368N6U4-F1
#
_cell.length_a   1.000
_cell.length_b   1.000
_cell.length_c   1.000
_cell.angle_alpha   90.00
_cell.angle_beta   90.00
_cell.angle_gamma   90.00
#
_symmetry.space_group_name_H-M   'P 1'
#
loop_
_entity.id
_entity.type
_entity.pdbx_description
1 polymer ?
#
loop_
_entity_poly.entity_id
_entity_poly.type
_entity_poly.pdbx_seq_one_letter_code
_entity_poly.pdbx_strand_id
1 'polypeptide(L)'
;MMKRNFILIFTFLWSLFSAQLDTDHWFAPMAAKAGTGGFTSYLYLSTNEVTPFTVSIYNDNSLYTTIQISKGNPAQVYIPAGLMMGIYQSELFIPSQKGLNVKGPKKFFANYRFSIPNHAEIIISKGLAGLGTTFYAAMAANTGTAAYVNSTIGVIATEDNTVVTVSGYNPNVIFSDGTS
;
A
#
# COMPACT_ATOMS: atom_id res chain seq x y z
N MET A 1 26.87 23.75 -30.59
CA MET A 1 26.08 24.54 -29.62
C MET A 1 24.95 23.74 -28.94
N MET A 2 24.41 22.67 -29.54
CA MET A 2 23.27 21.89 -28.98
C MET A 2 23.60 20.99 -27.76
N LYS A 3 24.84 20.48 -27.62
CA LYS A 3 25.21 19.55 -26.53
C LYS A 3 25.18 20.18 -25.13
N ARG A 4 25.50 21.48 -25.00
CA ARG A 4 25.52 22.20 -23.70
C ARG A 4 24.10 22.43 -23.16
N ASN A 5 23.15 22.74 -24.04
CA ASN A 5 21.75 22.94 -23.66
C ASN A 5 21.08 21.61 -23.29
N PHE A 6 21.47 20.50 -23.93
CA PHE A 6 20.97 19.16 -23.60
C PHE A 6 21.41 18.71 -22.19
N ILE A 7 22.66 18.98 -21.81
CA ILE A 7 23.18 18.67 -20.46
C ILE A 7 22.43 19.47 -19.39
N LEU A 8 22.16 20.76 -19.63
CA LEU A 8 21.41 21.62 -18.70
C LEU A 8 19.95 21.17 -18.52
N ILE A 9 19.31 20.70 -19.59
CA ILE A 9 17.96 20.13 -19.53
C ILE A 9 17.98 18.82 -18.73
N PHE A 10 18.97 17.95 -18.96
CA PHE A 10 19.11 16.71 -18.20
C PHE A 10 19.40 16.97 -16.71
N THR A 11 20.30 17.87 -16.36
CA THR A 11 20.58 18.19 -14.94
C THR A 11 19.39 18.85 -14.25
N PHE A 12 18.63 19.69 -14.95
CA PHE A 12 17.39 20.26 -14.44
C PHE A 12 16.32 19.19 -14.20
N LEU A 13 16.09 18.30 -15.15
CA LEU A 13 15.13 17.18 -15.01
C LEU A 13 15.49 16.26 -13.85
N TRP A 14 16.78 16.02 -13.59
CA TRP A 14 17.23 15.18 -12.48
C TRP A 14 16.92 15.78 -11.10
N SER A 15 16.88 17.12 -11.00
CA SER A 15 16.52 17.80 -9.74
C SER A 15 15.03 17.72 -9.39
N LEU A 16 14.18 17.29 -10.34
CA LEU A 16 12.74 17.15 -10.14
C LEU A 16 12.35 15.80 -9.52
N PHE A 17 13.24 14.82 -9.52
CA PHE A 17 12.95 13.51 -8.95
C PHE A 17 13.24 13.49 -7.45
N SER A 18 12.21 13.79 -6.65
CA SER A 18 12.22 13.42 -5.24
C SER A 18 12.10 11.91 -5.13
N ALA A 19 12.98 11.27 -4.37
CA ALA A 19 12.74 9.91 -3.91
C ALA A 19 11.42 9.86 -3.13
N GLN A 20 10.67 8.77 -3.25
CA GLN A 20 9.38 8.58 -2.59
C GLN A 20 9.59 8.29 -1.09
N LEU A 21 10.06 9.31 -0.35
CA LEU A 21 10.28 9.29 1.09
C LEU A 21 9.25 10.16 1.79
N ASP A 22 8.67 9.66 2.88
CA ASP A 22 7.71 10.41 3.69
C ASP A 22 7.84 10.07 5.18
N THR A 23 7.15 10.81 6.05
CA THR A 23 7.08 10.53 7.49
C THR A 23 5.93 9.59 7.84
N ASP A 24 4.90 9.55 7.00
CA ASP A 24 3.67 8.82 7.24
C ASP A 24 3.33 8.01 5.99
N HIS A 25 3.05 6.73 6.16
CA HIS A 25 2.71 5.82 5.09
C HIS A 25 1.48 5.01 5.44
N TRP A 26 0.61 4.80 4.45
CA TRP A 26 -0.54 3.92 4.56
C TRP A 26 -0.47 2.80 3.53
N PHE A 27 -0.93 1.62 3.95
CA PHE A 27 -1.11 0.45 3.10
C PHE A 27 -2.53 -0.06 3.32
N ALA A 28 -3.36 0.04 2.28
CA ALA A 28 -4.72 -0.45 2.32
C ALA A 28 -4.76 -1.99 2.33
N PRO A 29 -5.78 -2.59 2.97
CA PRO A 29 -5.94 -4.04 2.98
C PRO A 29 -6.37 -4.58 1.61
N MET A 30 -6.26 -5.90 1.43
CA MET A 30 -6.59 -6.59 0.18
C MET A 30 -7.49 -7.80 0.44
N ALA A 31 -8.31 -8.17 -0.54
CA ALA A 31 -9.09 -9.41 -0.49
C ALA A 31 -8.28 -10.61 -1.00
N ALA A 32 -8.17 -11.67 -0.20
CA ALA A 32 -7.44 -12.90 -0.52
C ALA A 32 -8.38 -14.06 -0.88
N LYS A 33 -8.99 -14.04 -2.08
CA LYS A 33 -9.93 -15.09 -2.50
C LYS A 33 -9.27 -16.46 -2.67
N ALA A 34 -7.97 -16.49 -2.97
CA ALA A 34 -7.16 -17.72 -2.99
C ALA A 34 -6.79 -18.24 -1.58
N GLY A 35 -7.16 -17.52 -0.53
CA GLY A 35 -6.70 -17.77 0.85
C GLY A 35 -5.26 -17.30 1.09
N THR A 36 -4.72 -17.68 2.24
CA THR A 36 -3.38 -17.26 2.71
C THR A 36 -2.45 -18.44 3.00
N GLY A 37 -2.67 -19.57 2.30
CA GLY A 37 -1.80 -20.75 2.41
C GLY A 37 -0.39 -20.45 1.91
N GLY A 38 0.64 -20.71 2.73
CA GLY A 38 2.03 -20.37 2.40
C GLY A 38 2.29 -18.87 2.28
N PHE A 39 1.42 -18.03 2.86
CA PHE A 39 1.54 -16.58 2.81
C PHE A 39 2.72 -16.08 3.64
N THR A 40 3.54 -15.24 3.04
CA THR A 40 4.59 -14.50 3.75
C THR A 40 4.47 -13.02 3.42
N SER A 41 4.61 -12.15 4.41
CA SER A 41 4.59 -10.71 4.14
C SER A 41 5.40 -9.91 5.13
N TYR A 42 5.92 -8.77 4.67
CA TYR A 42 6.72 -7.87 5.46
C TYR A 42 6.66 -6.43 4.93
N LEU A 43 6.88 -5.47 5.83
CA LEU A 43 7.27 -4.12 5.46
C LEU A 43 8.78 -4.07 5.26
N TYR A 44 9.24 -3.43 4.18
CA TYR A 44 10.63 -3.04 4.00
C TYR A 44 10.75 -1.53 4.18
N LEU A 45 11.59 -1.12 5.12
CA LEU A 45 11.77 0.26 5.55
C LEU A 45 13.22 0.69 5.38
N SER A 46 13.46 1.85 4.76
CA SER A 46 14.81 2.39 4.59
C SER A 46 14.84 3.91 4.58
N THR A 47 16.00 4.51 4.84
CA THR A 47 16.14 5.96 4.91
C THR A 47 17.55 6.40 4.51
N ASN A 48 17.70 7.68 4.14
CA ASN A 48 19.00 8.32 3.96
C ASN A 48 19.51 9.02 5.22
N GLU A 49 18.75 8.98 6.32
CA GLU A 49 19.12 9.56 7.60
C GLU A 49 20.23 8.76 8.28
N VAL A 50 21.35 9.43 8.59
CA VAL A 50 22.50 8.77 9.23
C VAL A 50 22.23 8.50 10.72
N THR A 51 21.58 9.44 11.42
CA THR A 51 21.17 9.25 12.82
C THR A 51 19.99 8.27 12.88
N PRO A 52 20.11 7.13 13.58
CA PRO A 52 19.01 6.20 13.75
C PRO A 52 17.76 6.84 14.36
N PHE A 53 16.60 6.40 13.89
CA PHE A 53 15.32 6.77 14.48
C PHE A 53 14.34 5.59 14.46
N THR A 54 13.38 5.63 15.38
CA THR A 54 12.34 4.63 15.52
C THR A 54 11.15 4.95 14.61
N VAL A 55 10.72 3.95 13.84
CA VAL A 55 9.46 3.93 13.09
C VAL A 55 8.45 3.08 13.86
N SER A 56 7.23 3.60 14.00
CA SER A 56 6.09 2.95 14.63
C SER A 56 5.14 2.42 13.58
N ILE A 57 4.68 1.18 13.74
CA ILE A 57 3.73 0.51 12.84
C ILE A 57 2.43 0.30 13.61
N TYR A 58 1.34 0.80 13.06
CA TYR A 58 0.00 0.73 13.62
C TYR A 58 -0.92 -0.07 12.72
N ASN A 59 -1.89 -0.75 13.33
CA ASN A 59 -3.06 -1.35 12.69
C ASN A 59 -4.27 -0.95 13.51
N ASP A 60 -5.32 -0.44 12.86
CA ASP A 60 -6.54 0.03 13.53
C ASP A 60 -6.25 1.00 14.70
N ASN A 61 -5.39 2.00 14.47
CA ASN A 61 -4.91 2.96 15.47
C ASN A 61 -4.18 2.37 16.70
N SER A 62 -4.03 1.04 16.78
CA SER A 62 -3.27 0.35 17.82
C SER A 62 -1.83 0.12 17.37
N LEU A 63 -0.87 0.34 18.28
CA LEU A 63 0.54 0.10 18.00
C LEU A 63 0.78 -1.41 17.86
N TYR A 64 1.18 -1.84 16.66
CA TYR A 64 1.58 -3.22 16.41
C TYR A 64 3.02 -3.47 16.87
N THR A 65 3.97 -2.66 16.40
CA THR A 65 5.38 -2.77 16.77
C THR A 65 6.17 -1.51 16.39
N THR A 66 7.42 -1.45 16.80
CA THR A 66 8.37 -0.39 16.43
C THR A 66 9.68 -0.99 15.94
N ILE A 67 10.39 -0.29 15.05
CA ILE A 67 11.70 -0.72 14.56
C ILE A 67 12.62 0.49 14.33
N GLN A 68 13.91 0.33 14.59
CA GLN A 68 14.92 1.36 14.29
C GLN A 68 15.48 1.18 12.88
N ILE A 69 15.61 2.29 12.15
CA ILE A 69 16.26 2.33 10.84
C ILE A 69 17.27 3.48 10.76
N SER A 70 18.25 3.32 9.88
CA SER A 70 19.20 4.37 9.50
C SER A 70 19.78 4.10 8.12
N LYS A 71 20.52 5.06 7.56
CA LYS A 71 21.26 4.90 6.30
C LYS A 71 22.23 3.72 6.42
N GLY A 72 22.08 2.76 5.51
CA GLY A 72 22.87 1.52 5.51
C GLY A 72 22.34 0.42 6.42
N ASN A 73 21.29 0.69 7.22
CA ASN A 73 20.62 -0.29 8.08
C ASN A 73 19.10 -0.27 7.84
N PRO A 74 18.63 -0.77 6.69
CA PRO A 74 17.20 -0.94 6.43
C PRO A 74 16.62 -2.06 7.30
N ALA A 75 15.31 -2.03 7.52
CA ALA A 75 14.61 -3.05 8.29
C ALA A 75 13.57 -3.80 7.45
N GLN A 76 13.41 -5.09 7.75
CA GLN A 76 12.26 -5.89 7.36
C GLN A 76 11.45 -6.23 8.60
N VAL A 77 10.15 -5.96 8.57
CA VAL A 77 9.23 -6.26 9.67
C VAL A 77 8.16 -7.21 9.17
N TYR A 78 8.10 -8.41 9.74
CA TYR A 78 7.05 -9.38 9.42
C TYR A 78 5.67 -8.81 9.70
N ILE A 79 4.72 -9.03 8.78
CA ILE A 79 3.33 -8.62 8.91
C ILE A 79 2.45 -9.88 8.84
N PRO A 80 1.65 -10.19 9.88
CA PRO A 80 0.68 -11.28 9.82
C PRO A 80 -0.39 -11.01 8.77
N ALA A 81 -0.84 -12.06 8.07
CA ALA A 81 -1.88 -11.94 7.05
C ALA A 81 -3.17 -11.29 7.59
N GLY A 82 -3.53 -11.54 8.85
CA GLY A 82 -4.73 -10.99 9.47
C GLY A 82 -4.79 -9.46 9.52
N LEU A 83 -3.63 -8.78 9.49
CA LEU A 83 -3.56 -7.31 9.48
C LEU A 83 -3.80 -6.71 8.09
N MET A 84 -3.67 -7.49 7.01
CA MET A 84 -3.69 -6.97 5.64
C MET A 84 -4.72 -7.65 4.73
N MET A 85 -5.07 -8.90 5.01
CA MET A 85 -5.88 -9.73 4.12
C MET A 85 -7.28 -9.95 4.70
N GLY A 86 -8.30 -9.63 3.91
CA GLY A 86 -9.69 -10.06 4.11
C GLY A 86 -9.92 -11.37 3.36
N ILE A 87 -10.28 -12.43 4.09
CA ILE A 87 -10.46 -13.78 3.54
C ILE A 87 -11.94 -14.12 3.43
N TYR A 88 -12.73 -13.67 4.41
CA TYR A 88 -14.15 -13.95 4.49
C TYR A 88 -14.99 -12.82 3.91
N GLN A 89 -16.13 -13.15 3.31
CA GLN A 89 -17.05 -12.14 2.77
C GLN A 89 -17.54 -11.16 3.86
N SER A 90 -17.61 -11.61 5.11
CA SER A 90 -17.94 -10.79 6.28
C SER A 90 -16.90 -9.72 6.62
N GLU A 91 -15.73 -9.73 5.98
CA GLU A 91 -14.67 -8.72 6.14
C GLU A 91 -14.62 -7.73 4.97
N LEU A 92 -15.46 -7.91 3.94
CA LEU A 92 -15.48 -7.11 2.72
C LEU A 92 -16.68 -6.16 2.72
N PHE A 93 -16.57 -5.04 2.00
CA PHE A 93 -17.63 -4.00 1.88
C PHE A 93 -18.06 -3.38 3.23
N ILE A 94 -17.29 -3.62 4.28
CA ILE A 94 -17.46 -3.02 5.60
C ILE A 94 -16.13 -2.47 6.10
N PRO A 95 -16.14 -1.50 7.02
CA PRO A 95 -14.94 -1.17 7.80
C PRO A 95 -14.44 -2.42 8.53
N SER A 96 -13.15 -2.72 8.38
CA SER A 96 -12.48 -3.83 9.06
C SER A 96 -11.17 -3.37 9.66
N GLN A 97 -10.71 -4.04 10.72
CA GLN A 97 -9.47 -3.74 11.44
C GLN A 97 -8.23 -4.20 10.65
N LYS A 98 -8.10 -3.73 9.40
CA LYS A 98 -7.04 -4.13 8.47
C LYS A 98 -6.43 -2.91 7.78
N GLY A 99 -5.24 -3.10 7.24
CA GLY A 99 -4.38 -2.04 6.74
C GLY A 99 -3.38 -1.59 7.78
N LEU A 100 -2.39 -0.84 7.32
CA LEU A 100 -1.29 -0.37 8.16
C LEU A 100 -1.12 1.14 8.05
N ASN A 101 -0.78 1.76 9.16
CA ASN A 101 -0.23 3.10 9.22
C ASN A 101 1.17 3.05 9.81
N VAL A 102 2.16 3.53 9.06
CA VAL A 102 3.58 3.44 9.43
C VAL A 102 4.12 4.86 9.55
N LYS A 103 4.63 5.22 10.72
CA LYS A 103 4.97 6.61 11.08
C LYS A 103 6.36 6.71 11.66
N GLY A 104 7.10 7.74 11.26
CA GLY A 104 8.43 8.02 11.78
C GLY A 104 8.67 9.52 11.92
N PRO A 105 9.55 9.96 12.85
CA PRO A 105 9.88 11.36 13.06
C PRO A 105 10.69 11.99 11.91
N LYS A 106 11.15 11.19 10.94
CA LYS A 106 11.94 11.62 9.79
C LYS A 106 11.50 10.87 8.54
N LYS A 107 11.88 11.36 7.36
CA LYS A 107 11.48 10.76 6.08
C LYS A 107 12.13 9.38 5.86
N PHE A 108 11.33 8.42 5.44
CA PHE A 108 11.76 7.07 5.07
C PHE A 108 10.97 6.55 3.87
N PHE A 109 11.49 5.49 3.26
CA PHE A 109 10.83 4.72 2.24
C PHE A 109 10.11 3.54 2.90
N ALA A 110 8.89 3.27 2.48
CA ALA A 110 8.14 2.11 2.93
C ALA A 110 7.48 1.41 1.74
N ASN A 111 7.67 0.09 1.66
CA ASN A 111 6.87 -0.77 0.80
C ASN A 111 6.43 -2.02 1.55
N TYR A 112 5.22 -2.47 1.27
CA TYR A 112 4.69 -3.73 1.73
C TYR A 112 4.94 -4.79 0.66
N ARG A 113 5.45 -5.95 1.05
CA ARG A 113 5.68 -7.08 0.15
C ARG A 113 4.97 -8.29 0.69
N PHE A 114 4.33 -9.04 -0.20
CA PHE A 114 3.80 -10.34 0.15
C PHE A 114 3.97 -11.34 -0.97
N SER A 115 3.91 -12.62 -0.60
CA SER A 115 3.88 -13.72 -1.54
C SER A 115 3.06 -14.89 -1.00
N ILE A 116 2.55 -15.67 -1.94
CA ILE A 116 2.01 -17.01 -1.82
C ILE A 116 2.75 -17.88 -2.86
N PRO A 117 2.60 -19.22 -2.87
CA PRO A 117 3.37 -20.08 -3.78
C PRO A 117 3.35 -19.69 -5.26
N ASN A 118 2.22 -19.15 -5.75
CA ASN A 118 2.02 -18.83 -7.18
C ASN A 118 1.88 -17.33 -7.47
N HIS A 119 2.08 -16.44 -6.50
CA HIS A 119 1.89 -14.99 -6.69
C HIS A 119 2.70 -14.19 -5.67
N ALA A 120 3.25 -13.06 -6.08
CA ALA A 120 3.92 -12.12 -5.20
C ALA A 120 3.66 -10.69 -5.68
N GLU A 121 3.66 -9.74 -4.75
CA GLU A 121 3.28 -8.36 -4.99
C GLU A 121 4.12 -7.41 -4.12
N ILE A 122 4.36 -6.20 -4.63
CA ILE A 122 5.10 -5.14 -3.92
C ILE A 122 4.32 -3.83 -4.05
N ILE A 123 3.84 -3.33 -2.92
CA ILE A 123 3.09 -2.08 -2.85
C ILE A 123 3.99 -1.00 -2.27
N ILE A 124 4.26 0.05 -3.04
CA ILE A 124 5.07 1.20 -2.60
C ILE A 124 4.13 2.31 -2.14
N SER A 125 4.28 2.79 -0.91
CA SER A 125 3.42 3.85 -0.40
C SER A 125 3.81 5.22 -0.95
N LYS A 126 2.82 6.03 -1.33
CA LYS A 126 2.99 7.45 -1.72
C LYS A 126 3.07 8.41 -0.53
N GLY A 127 2.99 7.88 0.69
CA GLY A 127 2.95 8.69 1.91
C GLY A 127 1.80 9.68 1.92
N LEU A 128 2.03 10.89 2.42
CA LEU A 128 1.07 11.99 2.50
C LEU A 128 0.53 12.39 1.13
N ALA A 129 1.34 12.30 0.07
CA ALA A 129 0.90 12.59 -1.29
C ALA A 129 -0.11 11.55 -1.83
N GLY A 130 -0.30 10.41 -1.14
CA GLY A 130 -1.33 9.43 -1.43
C GLY A 130 -2.68 9.73 -0.81
N LEU A 131 -2.79 10.74 0.06
CA LEU A 131 -4.06 11.13 0.68
C LEU A 131 -4.93 11.90 -0.32
N GLY A 132 -6.24 11.73 -0.18
CA GLY A 132 -7.22 12.38 -1.04
C GLY A 132 -8.63 11.84 -0.80
N THR A 133 -9.60 12.46 -1.45
CA THR A 133 -11.02 12.10 -1.34
C THR A 133 -11.60 11.58 -2.65
N THR A 134 -10.82 11.60 -3.74
CA THR A 134 -11.23 11.11 -5.05
C THR A 134 -10.07 10.34 -5.67
N PHE A 135 -10.35 9.09 -6.02
CA PHE A 135 -9.40 8.16 -6.62
C PHE A 135 -10.02 7.49 -7.83
N TYR A 136 -9.19 7.16 -8.80
CA TYR A 136 -9.57 6.38 -9.97
C TYR A 136 -8.86 5.03 -9.93
N ALA A 137 -9.63 3.96 -10.04
CA ALA A 137 -9.11 2.60 -10.13
C ALA A 137 -9.48 2.02 -11.50
N ALA A 138 -8.56 1.28 -12.09
CA ALA A 138 -8.78 0.54 -13.32
C ALA A 138 -8.27 -0.89 -13.11
N MET A 139 -9.07 -1.86 -13.54
CA MET A 139 -8.75 -3.28 -13.42
C MET A 139 -8.95 -3.94 -14.79
N ALA A 140 -8.11 -4.90 -15.11
CA ALA A 140 -8.38 -5.77 -16.25
C ALA A 140 -9.66 -6.58 -16.00
N ALA A 141 -10.43 -6.84 -17.05
CA ALA A 141 -11.59 -7.71 -16.94
C ALA A 141 -11.14 -9.12 -16.52
N ASN A 142 -11.78 -9.68 -15.49
CA ASN A 142 -11.55 -11.07 -15.11
C ASN A 142 -12.22 -11.98 -16.15
N THR A 143 -11.44 -12.51 -17.08
CA THR A 143 -11.93 -13.39 -18.16
C THR A 143 -12.01 -14.86 -17.74
N GLY A 144 -11.35 -15.23 -16.63
CA GLY A 144 -11.39 -16.58 -16.06
C GLY A 144 -12.47 -16.71 -14.98
N THR A 145 -13.23 -17.80 -15.04
CA THR A 145 -14.20 -18.18 -14.00
C THR A 145 -13.57 -19.17 -13.02
N ALA A 146 -12.93 -18.65 -11.97
CA ALA A 146 -12.47 -19.47 -10.84
C ALA A 146 -12.68 -18.71 -9.53
N ALA A 147 -13.00 -19.45 -8.45
CA ALA A 147 -13.34 -18.86 -7.15
C ALA A 147 -12.21 -18.00 -6.53
N TYR A 148 -10.96 -18.23 -6.96
CA TYR A 148 -9.76 -17.52 -6.52
C TYR A 148 -9.31 -16.38 -7.45
N VAL A 149 -10.01 -16.16 -8.58
CA VAL A 149 -9.72 -15.07 -9.51
C VAL A 149 -10.57 -13.86 -9.15
N ASN A 150 -9.93 -12.78 -8.73
CA ASN A 150 -10.58 -11.52 -8.44
C ASN A 150 -9.68 -10.32 -8.71
N SER A 151 -10.31 -9.17 -8.89
CA SER A 151 -9.67 -7.87 -8.72
C SER A 151 -10.11 -7.28 -7.38
N THR A 152 -9.25 -6.52 -6.73
CA THR A 152 -9.56 -5.93 -5.42
C THR A 152 -9.13 -4.46 -5.38
N ILE A 153 -9.97 -3.63 -4.77
CA ILE A 153 -9.65 -2.26 -4.43
C ILE A 153 -9.68 -2.18 -2.91
N GLY A 154 -8.53 -1.90 -2.31
CA GLY A 154 -8.41 -1.62 -0.88
C GLY A 154 -8.54 -0.13 -0.63
N VAL A 155 -9.33 0.25 0.37
CA VAL A 155 -9.46 1.64 0.82
C VAL A 155 -9.14 1.69 2.31
N ILE A 156 -8.38 2.71 2.72
CA ILE A 156 -8.12 3.04 4.11
C ILE A 156 -8.72 4.41 4.39
N ALA A 157 -9.62 4.49 5.37
CA ALA A 157 -10.09 5.75 5.91
C ALA A 157 -9.09 6.23 6.96
N THR A 158 -8.56 7.45 6.79
CA THR A 158 -7.63 8.05 7.76
C THR A 158 -8.33 8.97 8.75
N GLU A 159 -9.62 9.23 8.55
CA GLU A 159 -10.46 10.10 9.38
C GLU A 159 -11.74 9.35 9.77
N ASP A 160 -12.22 9.63 10.98
CA ASP A 160 -13.45 9.04 11.50
C ASP A 160 -14.66 9.44 10.66
N ASN A 161 -15.70 8.59 10.64
CA ASN A 161 -16.95 8.83 9.93
C ASN A 161 -16.80 9.05 8.40
N THR A 162 -15.77 8.45 7.79
CA THR A 162 -15.58 8.47 6.33
C THR A 162 -16.59 7.56 5.63
N VAL A 163 -17.26 8.07 4.60
CA VAL A 163 -18.11 7.29 3.69
C VAL A 163 -17.39 7.08 2.36
N VAL A 164 -17.26 5.81 1.94
CA VAL A 164 -16.66 5.45 0.65
C VAL A 164 -17.75 5.22 -0.38
N THR A 165 -17.72 5.97 -1.48
CA THR A 165 -18.63 5.79 -2.61
C THR A 165 -17.86 5.27 -3.81
N VAL A 166 -18.28 4.13 -4.36
CA VAL A 166 -17.78 3.60 -5.63
C VAL A 166 -18.78 3.97 -6.71
N SER A 167 -18.32 4.59 -7.80
CA SER A 167 -19.19 5.07 -8.89
C SER A 167 -18.44 5.10 -10.22
N GLY A 168 -19.16 5.34 -11.32
CA GLY A 168 -18.55 5.47 -12.66
C GLY A 168 -18.02 4.16 -13.26
N TYR A 169 -18.45 3.00 -12.75
CA TYR A 169 -18.11 1.69 -13.28
C TYR A 169 -19.19 1.17 -14.24
N ASN A 170 -18.83 0.17 -15.05
CA ASN A 170 -19.77 -0.49 -15.96
C ASN A 170 -20.85 -1.21 -15.13
N PRO A 171 -22.16 -0.95 -15.35
CA PRO A 171 -23.25 -1.60 -14.60
C PRO A 171 -23.29 -3.13 -14.67
N ASN A 172 -22.58 -3.74 -15.63
CA ASN A 172 -22.43 -5.20 -15.71
C ASN A 172 -21.35 -5.76 -14.77
N VAL A 173 -20.61 -4.91 -14.06
CA VAL A 173 -19.68 -5.33 -13.01
C VAL A 173 -20.48 -5.68 -11.77
N ILE A 174 -20.39 -6.94 -11.35
CA ILE A 174 -21.00 -7.43 -10.11
C ILE A 174 -19.89 -7.56 -9.07
N PHE A 175 -20.05 -6.87 -7.95
CA PHE A 175 -19.15 -6.96 -6.80
C PHE A 175 -19.33 -8.27 -6.03
N SER A 176 -18.40 -8.60 -5.13
CA SER A 176 -18.44 -9.90 -4.45
C SER A 176 -19.56 -10.04 -3.41
N ASP A 177 -20.25 -8.95 -3.07
CA ASP A 177 -21.48 -8.94 -2.29
C ASP A 177 -22.75 -9.12 -3.15
N GLY A 178 -22.60 -9.22 -4.48
CA GLY A 178 -23.69 -9.40 -5.44
C GLY A 178 -24.33 -8.09 -5.91
N THR A 179 -23.79 -6.94 -5.53
CA THR A 179 -24.31 -5.61 -5.93
C THR A 179 -23.59 -5.06 -7.17
N SER A 180 -24.20 -4.06 -7.80
CA SER A 180 -23.71 -3.30 -8.97
C SER A 180 -24.16 -1.85 -8.93
#